data_AF-A0A968XZG4-F1
#
_entry.id   AF-A0A968XZG4-F1
#
_cell.length_a   1.000
_cell.length_b   1.000
_cell.length_c   1.000
_cell.angle_alpha   90.00
_cell.angle_beta   90.00
_cell.angle_gamma   90.00
#
_symmetry.space_group_name_H-M   'P 1'
#
loop_
_entity.id
_entity.type
_entity.pdbx_description
1 polymer ?
#
loop_
_entity_poly.entity_id
_entity_poly.type
_entity_poly.pdbx_seq_one_letter_code
_entity_poly.pdbx_strand_id
1 'polypeptide(L)'
;MKQTIIGIMGLGESATAKDLENAFQLGQLIAQAGWVLLTGGRNSGVMDAAGKGAKSASGLTIGILPGNNSSDISEAVDIALIYSPA
;
A
#
# COMPACT_ATOMS: atom_id res chain seq x y z
N MET A 1 13.45 19.36 5.12
CA MET A 1 13.54 18.58 3.86
C MET A 1 12.15 18.00 3.57
N LYS A 2 11.78 17.81 2.30
CA LYS A 2 10.47 17.22 1.95
C LYS A 2 10.53 15.69 2.08
N GLN A 3 9.46 15.10 2.58
CA GLN A 3 9.29 13.64 2.62
C GLN A 3 8.95 13.13 1.22
N THR A 4 9.66 12.12 0.72
CA THR A 4 9.31 11.44 -0.52
C THR A 4 8.18 10.44 -0.27
N ILE A 5 7.13 10.51 -1.09
CA ILE A 5 5.99 9.59 -1.04
C ILE A 5 5.88 8.91 -2.40
N ILE A 6 5.88 7.58 -2.41
CA ILE A 6 5.81 6.79 -3.64
C ILE A 6 4.46 6.06 -3.70
N GLY A 7 3.72 6.31 -4.78
CA GLY A 7 2.46 5.62 -5.04
C GLY A 7 2.69 4.28 -5.75
N ILE A 8 2.18 3.19 -5.19
CA ILE A 8 2.09 1.90 -5.88
C ILE A 8 0.62 1.61 -6.20
N MET A 9 0.35 1.41 -7.49
CA MET A 9 -0.94 1.03 -8.04
C MET A 9 -0.80 -0.29 -8.79
N GLY A 10 -1.86 -1.11 -8.80
CA GLY A 10 -1.85 -2.36 -9.54
C GLY A 10 -3.11 -3.18 -9.36
N LEU A 11 -3.11 -4.38 -9.96
CA LEU A 11 -4.24 -5.30 -9.94
C LEU A 11 -4.56 -5.78 -8.51
N GLY A 12 -5.84 -5.99 -8.25
CA GLY A 12 -6.35 -6.65 -7.06
C GLY A 12 -6.23 -8.17 -7.18
N GLU A 13 -7.35 -8.87 -7.15
CA GLU A 13 -7.42 -10.34 -7.20
C GLU A 13 -6.79 -10.97 -8.46
N SER A 14 -6.73 -10.23 -9.56
CA SER A 14 -6.14 -10.71 -10.82
C SER A 14 -4.62 -10.54 -10.91
N ALA A 15 -3.94 -10.11 -9.84
CA ALA A 15 -2.49 -9.98 -9.82
C ALA A 15 -1.80 -11.35 -9.94
N THR A 16 -0.77 -11.44 -10.78
CA THR A 16 0.03 -12.66 -10.90
C THR A 16 0.96 -12.82 -9.69
N ALA A 17 1.47 -14.04 -9.46
CA ALA A 17 2.47 -14.28 -8.42
C ALA A 17 3.71 -13.36 -8.56
N LYS A 18 4.10 -13.05 -9.81
CA LYS A 18 5.23 -12.15 -10.07
C LYS A 18 4.91 -10.70 -9.75
N ASP A 19 3.68 -10.26 -10.00
CA ASP A 19 3.22 -8.92 -9.60
C ASP A 19 3.27 -8.76 -8.09
N LEU A 20 2.80 -9.77 -7.34
CA LEU A 20 2.80 -9.76 -5.89
C LEU A 20 4.23 -9.76 -5.31
N GLU A 21 5.13 -10.59 -5.86
CA GLU A 21 6.54 -10.62 -5.45
C GLU A 21 7.22 -9.27 -5.69
N ASN A 22 7.06 -8.72 -6.90
CA ASN A 22 7.64 -7.42 -7.26
C ASN A 22 7.07 -6.30 -6.37
N ALA A 23 5.76 -6.32 -6.11
CA ALA A 23 5.11 -5.32 -5.27
C ALA A 23 5.64 -5.35 -3.83
N PHE A 24 5.78 -6.54 -3.26
CA PHE A 24 6.36 -6.73 -1.93
C PHE A 24 7.79 -6.19 -1.87
N GLN A 25 8.65 -6.58 -2.82
CA GLN A 25 10.04 -6.11 -2.88
C GLN A 25 10.10 -4.59 -3.04
N LEU A 26 9.25 -4.01 -3.90
CA LEU A 26 9.22 -2.56 -4.12
C LEU A 26 8.80 -1.81 -2.85
N GLY A 27 7.77 -2.28 -2.14
CA GLY A 27 7.35 -1.72 -0.86
C GLY A 27 8.46 -1.76 0.19
N GLN A 28 9.17 -2.88 0.29
CA GLN A 28 10.31 -3.03 1.19
C GLN A 28 11.44 -2.04 0.87
N LEU A 29 11.80 -1.89 -0.41
CA LEU A 29 12.85 -0.99 -0.84
C LEU A 29 12.51 0.49 -0.60
N ILE A 30 11.24 0.89 -0.81
CA ILE A 30 10.75 2.24 -0.50
C ILE A 30 10.95 2.55 0.99
N ALA A 31 10.56 1.62 1.86
CA ALA A 31 10.71 1.78 3.29
C ALA A 31 12.19 1.83 3.73
N GLN A 32 13.04 0.97 3.18
CA GLN A 32 14.49 0.98 3.44
C GLN A 32 15.16 2.29 2.99
N ALA A 33 14.64 2.95 1.95
CA ALA A 33 15.09 4.26 1.52
C ALA A 33 14.60 5.41 2.43
N GLY A 34 13.83 5.13 3.48
CA GLY A 34 13.25 6.12 4.38
C GLY A 34 12.08 6.89 3.77
N TRP A 35 11.46 6.36 2.71
CA TRP A 35 10.34 6.98 2.01
C TRP A 35 8.99 6.43 2.51
N VAL A 36 7.91 7.14 2.24
CA VAL A 36 6.54 6.71 2.60
C VAL A 36 5.91 6.00 1.41
N LEU A 37 5.23 4.89 1.68
CA LEU A 37 4.43 4.19 0.68
C LEU A 37 2.99 4.70 0.68
N LEU A 38 2.44 4.99 -0.50
CA LEU A 38 1.04 5.31 -0.72
C LEU A 38 0.40 4.25 -1.63
N THR A 39 -0.77 3.75 -1.27
CA THR A 39 -1.57 2.83 -2.09
C THR A 39 -3.07 3.18 -2.05
N GLY A 40 -3.89 2.45 -2.80
CA GLY A 40 -5.34 2.47 -2.65
C GLY A 40 -5.88 1.68 -1.45
N GLY A 41 -5.01 1.19 -0.57
CA GLY A 41 -5.34 0.70 0.78
C GLY A 41 -6.11 -0.62 0.89
N ARG A 42 -6.50 -1.26 -0.22
CA ARG A 42 -7.24 -2.53 -0.20
C ARG A 42 -6.38 -3.69 0.33
N ASN A 43 -7.00 -4.62 1.04
CA ASN A 43 -6.39 -5.80 1.66
C ASN A 43 -6.07 -6.97 0.70
N SER A 44 -6.01 -6.72 -0.60
CA SER A 44 -5.71 -7.74 -1.61
C SER A 44 -4.87 -7.20 -2.78
N GLY A 45 -4.22 -8.12 -3.48
CA GLY A 45 -3.45 -7.84 -4.71
C GLY A 45 -2.16 -7.05 -4.48
N VAL A 46 -1.76 -6.30 -5.51
CA VAL A 46 -0.51 -5.54 -5.56
C VAL A 46 -0.36 -4.56 -4.39
N MET A 47 -1.44 -3.85 -4.05
CA MET A 47 -1.40 -2.80 -3.02
C MET A 47 -1.17 -3.38 -1.62
N ASP A 48 -1.80 -4.51 -1.31
CA ASP A 48 -1.60 -5.22 -0.04
C ASP A 48 -0.20 -5.83 0.04
N ALA A 49 0.29 -6.45 -1.04
CA ALA A 49 1.65 -6.99 -1.11
C ALA A 49 2.71 -5.89 -0.90
N ALA A 50 2.54 -4.73 -1.55
CA ALA A 50 3.41 -3.58 -1.34
C ALA A 50 3.37 -3.06 0.11
N GLY A 51 2.17 -2.96 0.69
CA GLY A 51 2.00 -2.59 2.10
C GLY A 51 2.78 -3.53 3.02
N LYS A 52 2.59 -4.85 2.88
CA LYS A 52 3.32 -5.88 3.63
C LYS A 52 4.84 -5.76 3.46
N GLY A 53 5.29 -5.48 2.24
CA GLY A 53 6.69 -5.20 1.92
C GLY A 53 7.23 -4.03 2.74
N ALA A 54 6.55 -2.88 2.71
CA ALA A 54 6.95 -1.71 3.47
C ALA A 54 6.96 -1.97 4.98
N LYS A 55 5.93 -2.65 5.52
CA LYS A 55 5.87 -3.01 6.95
C LYS A 55 7.02 -3.94 7.36
N SER A 56 7.48 -4.83 6.49
CA SER A 56 8.63 -5.70 6.78
C SER A 56 9.93 -4.93 7.06
N ALA A 57 10.03 -3.68 6.58
CA ALA A 57 11.12 -2.76 6.83
C ALA A 57 10.71 -1.57 7.71
N SER A 58 9.63 -1.70 8.50
CA SER A 58 9.10 -0.66 9.40
C SER A 58 8.78 0.67 8.71
N GLY A 59 8.42 0.64 7.43
CA GLY A 59 8.01 1.83 6.68
C GLY A 59 6.61 2.32 7.06
N LEU A 60 6.40 3.63 6.89
CA LEU A 60 5.09 4.26 7.03
C LEU A 60 4.27 4.07 5.75
N THR A 61 3.01 3.68 5.91
CA THR A 61 2.09 3.43 4.80
C THR A 61 0.83 4.30 4.88
N ILE A 62 0.36 4.74 3.71
CA ILE A 62 -0.86 5.52 3.54
C ILE A 62 -1.78 4.79 2.56
N GLY A 63 -3.03 4.58 2.95
CA GLY A 63 -4.07 4.01 2.09
C GLY A 63 -5.16 5.02 1.76
N ILE A 64 -5.52 5.18 0.48
CA ILE A 64 -6.61 6.05 0.04
C ILE A 64 -7.78 5.20 -0.45
N LEU A 65 -8.90 5.22 0.26
CA LEU A 65 -10.03 4.32 0.01
C LEU A 65 -11.36 5.08 -0.11
N PRO A 66 -12.21 4.74 -1.10
CA PRO A 66 -13.60 5.18 -1.11
C PRO A 66 -14.43 4.40 -0.09
N GLY A 67 -15.43 5.06 0.51
CA GLY A 67 -16.47 4.43 1.31
C GLY A 67 -16.44 4.83 2.80
N ASN A 68 -17.12 4.03 3.61
CA ASN A 68 -17.32 4.25 5.05
C ASN A 68 -17.14 2.96 5.88
N ASN A 69 -16.80 1.84 5.24
CA ASN A 69 -16.51 0.57 5.90
C ASN A 69 -15.02 0.24 5.87
N SER A 70 -14.49 -0.17 7.01
CA SER A 70 -13.08 -0.52 7.20
C SER A 70 -12.74 -1.98 6.90
N SER A 71 -13.71 -2.81 6.51
CA SER A 71 -13.54 -4.27 6.33
C SER A 71 -12.50 -4.64 5.28
N ASP A 72 -12.31 -3.78 4.28
CA ASP A 72 -11.46 -4.07 3.12
C ASP A 72 -10.10 -3.36 3.22
N ILE A 73 -9.83 -2.68 4.33
CA ILE A 73 -8.56 -1.98 4.57
C ILE A 73 -7.50 -3.00 4.94
N SER A 74 -6.35 -2.96 4.27
CA SER A 74 -5.20 -3.78 4.63
C SER A 74 -4.72 -3.45 6.05
N GLU A 75 -4.40 -4.47 6.85
CA GLU A 75 -3.71 -4.30 8.14
C GLU A 75 -2.34 -3.62 7.98
N ALA A 76 -1.78 -3.61 6.77
CA ALA A 76 -0.54 -2.93 6.48
C ALA A 76 -0.69 -1.41 6.35
N VAL A 77 -1.89 -0.83 6.44
CA VAL A 77 -2.14 0.62 6.36
C VAL A 77 -2.06 1.26 7.75
N ASP A 78 -1.12 2.20 7.93
CA ASP A 78 -1.00 2.98 9.17
C ASP A 78 -1.93 4.20 9.17
N ILE A 79 -2.06 4.87 8.02
CA ILE A 79 -2.90 6.06 7.86
C ILE A 79 -3.92 5.81 6.75
N ALA A 80 -5.19 5.66 7.13
CA ALA A 80 -6.30 5.53 6.19
C ALA A 80 -6.92 6.90 5.87
N LEU A 81 -6.92 7.28 4.59
CA LEU A 81 -7.63 8.44 4.06
C LEU A 81 -8.92 7.95 3.40
N ILE A 82 -10.04 8.23 4.04
CA ILE A 82 -11.36 7.73 3.63
C ILE A 82 -12.14 8.87 2.98
N TYR A 83 -12.71 8.64 1.80
CA TYR A 83 -13.54 9.62 1.09
C TYR A 83 -14.87 9.02 0.62
N SER A 84 -15.92 9.83 0.52
CA SER A 84 -17.16 9.44 -0.13
C SER A 84 -17.04 9.68 -1.63
N PRO A 85 -17.21 8.67 -2.50
CA PRO A 85 -17.36 8.93 -3.93
C PRO A 85 -18.66 9.71 -4.17
N ALA A 86 -18.60 10.69 -5.08
CA ALA A 86 -19.75 11.46 -5.54
C ALA A 86 -20.58 10.67 -6.57
#